data_AF-A0A4R3NFY5-F1
#
_entry.id   AF-A0A4R3NFY5-F1
#
_cell.length_a   1.000
_cell.length_b   1.000
_cell.length_c   1.000
_cell.angle_alpha   90.00
_cell.angle_beta   90.00
_cell.angle_gamma   90.00
#
_symmetry.space_group_name_H-M   'P 1'
#
loop_
_entity.id
_entity.type
_entity.pdbx_description
1 polymer ?
#
loop_
_entity_poly.entity_id
_entity_poly.type
_entity_poly.pdbx_seq_one_letter_code
_entity_poly.pdbx_strand_id
1 'polypeptide(L)'
;MRPVRIGLFAEPVADLESPDINVLYAECLARLQTSDGAVLRGGAFVSALEQAGEVSRLDHQILSLVFEALAANPGAHLSCNISPYTLADPVAWDRIVHAIATHTDLASRLTLEITESAPLDEISAVGDRLRQVQTSGCRIALDDFGSGYARFHRLCHVDVHWDVVKIDRKYLTDLSNTSSGRVSLVSMISLAECLAPLVVVEGIENQQNLAVARSAGAQFGQGWLFENGALGGWRDIDPSLRDRITASRAMRAAAVVCSGSASAIGKRMALARSQQCSLSARRLLA
;
A
#
# COMPACT_ATOMS: atom_id res chain seq x y z
N MET A 1 -29.18 6.57 9.87
CA MET A 1 -28.13 6.79 8.83
C MET A 1 -27.71 5.44 8.30
N ARG A 2 -27.44 5.31 7.00
CA ARG A 2 -27.00 4.04 6.40
C ARG A 2 -25.53 3.74 6.78
N PRO A 3 -25.14 2.47 6.96
CA PRO A 3 -23.79 2.12 7.41
C PRO A 3 -22.73 2.43 6.34
N VAL A 4 -21.61 2.99 6.77
CA VAL A 4 -20.37 3.12 5.99
C VAL A 4 -19.38 2.14 6.58
N ARG A 5 -18.72 1.36 5.73
CA ARG A 5 -17.82 0.28 6.16
C ARG A 5 -16.41 0.54 5.67
N ILE A 6 -15.44 0.06 6.44
CA ILE A 6 -14.03 0.04 6.09
C ILE A 6 -13.57 -1.40 5.89
N GLY A 7 -12.70 -1.63 4.93
CA GLY A 7 -12.15 -2.94 4.63
C GLY A 7 -10.77 -2.85 3.99
N LEU A 8 -10.21 -4.00 3.66
CA LEU A 8 -8.88 -4.14 3.07
C LEU A 8 -8.95 -4.71 1.66
N PHE A 9 -8.03 -4.28 0.82
CA PHE A 9 -7.64 -4.97 -0.40
C PHE A 9 -6.15 -5.29 -0.26
N ALA A 10 -5.76 -6.54 -0.47
CA ALA A 10 -4.38 -6.97 -0.27
C ALA A 10 -3.69 -7.13 -1.62
N GLU A 11 -2.68 -6.32 -1.90
CA GLU A 11 -1.93 -6.39 -3.14
C GLU A 11 -0.60 -7.13 -2.91
N PRO A 12 -0.29 -8.20 -3.64
CA PRO A 12 0.91 -8.99 -3.37
C PRO A 12 2.19 -8.28 -3.81
N VAL A 13 3.21 -8.39 -2.98
CA VAL A 13 4.61 -8.11 -3.31
C VAL A 13 5.27 -9.43 -3.71
N ALA A 14 5.55 -9.56 -5.00
CA ALA A 14 6.03 -10.79 -5.63
C ALA A 14 7.57 -10.87 -5.62
N ASP A 15 8.09 -12.07 -5.40
CA ASP A 15 9.46 -12.46 -5.75
C ASP A 15 9.59 -12.54 -7.28
N LEU A 16 10.52 -11.77 -7.83
CA LEU A 16 10.76 -11.71 -9.27
C LEU A 16 11.85 -12.68 -9.74
N GLU A 17 12.65 -13.25 -8.84
CA GLU A 17 13.74 -14.17 -9.19
C GLU A 17 13.22 -15.59 -9.45
N SER A 18 12.17 -15.99 -8.74
CA SER A 18 11.57 -17.32 -8.88
C SER A 18 10.73 -17.45 -10.18
N PRO A 19 10.79 -18.61 -10.87
CA PRO A 19 9.90 -18.92 -11.98
C PRO A 19 8.44 -19.09 -11.53
N ASP A 20 8.23 -19.55 -10.29
CA ASP A 20 6.94 -19.56 -9.61
C ASP A 20 6.79 -18.28 -8.80
N ILE A 21 5.68 -17.55 -8.96
CA ILE A 21 5.45 -16.29 -8.24
C ILE A 21 5.21 -16.60 -6.76
N ASN A 22 6.26 -16.50 -5.95
CA ASN A 22 6.17 -16.49 -4.50
C ASN A 22 5.83 -15.08 -4.03
N VAL A 23 5.06 -14.96 -2.94
CA VAL A 23 4.67 -13.68 -2.36
C VAL A 23 5.48 -13.46 -1.09
N LEU A 24 6.21 -12.34 -1.01
CA LEU A 24 6.98 -11.94 0.16
C LEU A 24 6.05 -11.49 1.31
N TYR A 25 5.11 -10.60 0.97
CA TYR A 25 3.98 -10.17 1.80
C TYR A 25 2.92 -9.53 0.88
N ALA A 26 1.75 -9.18 1.42
CA ALA A 26 0.75 -8.42 0.68
C ALA A 26 0.46 -7.08 1.37
N GLU A 27 0.45 -6.00 0.60
CA GLU A 27 0.14 -4.66 1.07
C GLU A 27 -1.37 -4.50 1.30
N CYS A 28 -1.77 -4.18 2.53
CA CYS A 28 -3.18 -3.91 2.82
C CYS A 28 -3.53 -2.45 2.54
N LEU A 29 -4.25 -2.25 1.44
CA LEU A 29 -4.76 -0.98 1.00
C LEU A 29 -6.18 -0.75 1.51
N ALA A 30 -6.38 0.34 2.24
CA ALA A 30 -7.68 0.72 2.78
C ALA A 30 -8.76 0.87 1.68
N ARG A 31 -9.97 0.39 1.98
CA ARG A 31 -11.17 0.52 1.15
C ARG A 31 -12.31 1.06 1.99
N LEU A 32 -13.07 1.99 1.43
CA LEU A 32 -14.27 2.55 2.06
C LEU A 32 -15.49 2.16 1.25
N GLN A 33 -16.45 1.47 1.86
CA GLN A 33 -17.73 1.19 1.23
C GLN A 33 -18.78 2.20 1.68
N THR A 34 -19.31 2.95 0.73
CA THR A 34 -20.38 3.91 0.93
C THR A 34 -21.73 3.21 1.08
N SER A 35 -22.70 3.94 1.61
CA SER A 35 -24.03 3.41 1.91
C SER A 35 -24.86 2.91 0.73
N ASP A 36 -24.49 3.29 -0.49
CA ASP A 36 -25.06 2.83 -1.76
C ASP A 36 -24.30 1.62 -2.34
N GLY A 37 -23.29 1.12 -1.63
CA GLY A 37 -22.51 -0.07 -1.97
C GLY A 37 -21.24 0.21 -2.78
N ALA A 38 -20.99 1.46 -3.21
CA ALA A 38 -19.77 1.80 -3.94
C ALA A 38 -18.52 1.65 -3.06
N VAL A 39 -17.41 1.22 -3.65
CA VAL A 39 -16.14 1.00 -2.95
C VAL A 39 -15.11 2.03 -3.43
N LEU A 40 -14.64 2.85 -2.51
CA LEU A 40 -13.62 3.87 -2.73
C LEU A 40 -12.24 3.33 -2.33
N ARG A 41 -11.22 3.67 -3.13
CA ARG A 41 -9.80 3.38 -2.84
C ARG A 41 -9.23 4.44 -1.88
N GLY A 42 -8.16 4.09 -1.16
CA GLY A 42 -7.48 4.97 -0.20
C GLY A 42 -7.27 6.40 -0.70
N GLY A 43 -6.65 6.57 -1.88
CA GLY A 43 -6.38 7.89 -2.45
C GLY A 43 -7.61 8.80 -2.64
N ALA A 44 -8.84 8.26 -2.65
CA ALA A 44 -10.06 9.06 -2.75
C ALA A 44 -10.53 9.64 -1.41
N PHE A 45 -10.05 9.14 -0.27
CA PHE A 45 -10.56 9.51 1.05
C PHE A 45 -9.50 9.78 2.12
N VAL A 46 -8.28 9.22 1.99
CA VAL A 46 -7.21 9.39 2.98
C VAL A 46 -6.84 10.88 3.14
N SER A 47 -6.60 11.60 2.04
CA SER A 47 -6.29 13.04 2.11
C SER A 47 -7.40 13.89 2.73
N ALA A 48 -8.65 13.45 2.60
CA ALA A 48 -9.78 14.11 3.24
C ALA A 48 -9.79 13.91 4.76
N LEU A 49 -9.28 12.77 5.24
CA LEU A 49 -9.13 12.45 6.66
C LEU A 49 -7.87 13.09 7.27
N GLU A 50 -6.80 13.21 6.49
CA GLU A 50 -5.62 14.00 6.88
C GLU A 50 -6.00 15.46 7.16
N GLN A 51 -6.72 16.10 6.24
CA GLN A 51 -7.20 17.48 6.42
C GLN A 51 -8.18 17.62 7.59
N ALA A 52 -8.88 16.54 7.95
CA ALA A 52 -9.79 16.53 9.08
C ALA A 52 -9.10 16.23 10.43
N GLY A 53 -7.80 15.87 10.42
CA GLY A 53 -7.07 15.43 11.60
C GLY A 53 -7.49 14.06 12.14
N GLU A 54 -8.07 13.21 11.28
CA GLU A 54 -8.66 11.92 11.67
C GLU A 54 -7.90 10.72 11.08
N VAL A 55 -6.86 10.95 10.28
CA VAL A 55 -6.06 9.88 9.63
C VAL A 55 -5.45 8.92 10.65
N SER A 56 -5.04 9.39 11.84
CA SER A 56 -4.51 8.49 12.87
C SER A 56 -5.54 7.53 13.46
N ARG A 57 -6.83 7.90 13.43
CA ARG A 57 -7.90 6.97 13.78
C ARG A 57 -8.14 5.94 12.68
N LEU A 58 -7.99 6.35 11.42
CA LEU A 58 -8.04 5.44 10.28
C LEU A 58 -6.91 4.40 10.38
N ASP A 59 -5.66 4.84 10.59
CA ASP A 59 -4.49 3.96 10.68
C ASP A 59 -4.71 2.89 11.76
N HIS A 60 -5.20 3.28 12.94
CA HIS A 60 -5.48 2.34 14.03
C HIS A 60 -6.60 1.34 13.68
N GLN A 61 -7.66 1.76 12.97
CA GLN A 61 -8.73 0.84 12.53
C GLN A 61 -8.25 -0.13 11.44
N ILE A 62 -7.42 0.35 10.51
CA ILE A 62 -6.81 -0.49 9.48
C ILE A 62 -5.87 -1.52 10.13
N LEU A 63 -5.06 -1.10 11.10
CA LEU A 63 -4.19 -2.02 11.83
C LEU A 63 -4.97 -3.14 12.54
N SER A 64 -6.11 -2.84 13.18
CA SER A 64 -7.00 -3.87 13.74
C SER A 64 -7.46 -4.86 12.68
N LEU A 65 -7.92 -4.37 11.52
CA LEU A 65 -8.35 -5.22 10.42
C LEU A 65 -7.21 -6.10 9.87
N VAL A 66 -5.99 -5.56 9.82
CA VAL A 66 -4.80 -6.30 9.41
C VAL A 66 -4.50 -7.43 10.40
N PHE A 67 -4.57 -7.18 11.71
CA PHE A 67 -4.37 -8.23 12.71
C PHE A 67 -5.42 -9.35 12.62
N GLU A 68 -6.68 -9.01 12.37
CA GLU A 68 -7.71 -10.04 12.13
C GLU A 68 -7.44 -10.85 10.89
N ALA A 69 -7.01 -10.19 9.81
CA ALA A 69 -6.65 -10.87 8.57
C ALA A 69 -5.44 -11.80 8.79
N LEU A 70 -4.44 -11.38 9.56
CA LEU A 70 -3.31 -12.21 9.97
C LEU A 70 -3.74 -13.39 10.84
N ALA A 71 -4.62 -13.18 11.82
CA ALA A 71 -5.13 -14.24 12.70
C ALA A 71 -5.93 -15.29 11.92
N ALA A 72 -6.75 -14.85 10.95
CA ALA A 72 -7.54 -15.74 10.10
C ALA A 72 -6.69 -16.51 9.08
N ASN A 73 -5.49 -16.03 8.74
CA ASN A 73 -4.62 -16.60 7.72
C ASN A 73 -3.20 -16.81 8.27
N PRO A 74 -2.90 -17.97 8.90
CA PRO A 74 -1.62 -18.22 9.56
C PRO A 74 -0.39 -18.11 8.65
N GLY A 75 -0.53 -18.36 7.35
CA GLY A 75 0.56 -18.22 6.36
C GLY A 75 0.69 -16.85 5.73
N ALA A 76 -0.19 -15.90 6.04
CA ALA A 76 -0.14 -14.56 5.45
C ALA A 76 0.90 -13.69 6.15
N HIS A 77 1.63 -12.92 5.36
CA HIS A 77 2.40 -11.75 5.79
C HIS A 77 1.73 -10.53 5.17
N LEU A 78 1.38 -9.54 5.99
CA LEU A 78 0.60 -8.39 5.55
C LEU A 78 1.31 -7.10 5.96
N SER A 79 1.09 -6.03 5.19
CA SER A 79 1.55 -4.71 5.59
C SER A 79 0.42 -3.77 5.99
N CYS A 80 0.75 -2.74 6.77
CA CYS A 80 -0.13 -1.66 7.15
C CYS A 80 0.58 -0.32 6.90
N ASN A 81 -0.02 0.50 6.04
CA ASN A 81 0.40 1.88 5.86
C ASN A 81 0.17 2.69 7.15
N ILE A 82 1.15 3.48 7.55
CA ILE A 82 1.04 4.42 8.67
C ILE A 82 1.29 5.84 8.17
N SER A 83 0.35 6.74 8.44
CA SER A 83 0.47 8.12 7.97
C SER A 83 1.60 8.87 8.70
N PRO A 84 2.23 9.83 8.02
CA PRO A 84 3.13 10.83 8.62
C PRO A 84 2.60 11.46 9.91
N TYR A 85 1.29 11.73 9.97
CA TYR A 85 0.65 12.36 11.12
C TYR A 85 0.59 11.44 12.35
N THR A 86 0.31 10.16 12.15
CA THR A 86 0.36 9.15 13.22
C THR A 86 1.77 8.94 13.73
N LEU A 87 2.76 8.89 12.83
CA LEU A 87 4.15 8.75 13.23
C LEU A 87 4.66 9.96 14.01
N ALA A 88 4.17 11.17 13.69
CA ALA A 88 4.56 12.41 14.36
C ALA A 88 3.88 12.63 15.71
N ASP A 89 2.64 12.16 15.91
CA ASP A 89 1.89 12.30 17.16
C ASP A 89 2.23 11.18 18.17
N PRO A 90 2.87 11.49 19.31
CA PRO A 90 3.20 10.48 20.32
C PRO A 90 1.98 9.71 20.84
N VAL A 91 0.85 10.39 21.04
CA VAL A 91 -0.36 9.76 21.59
C VAL A 91 -0.99 8.80 20.58
N ALA A 92 -0.96 9.16 19.29
CA ALA A 92 -1.40 8.28 18.23
C ALA A 92 -0.45 7.08 18.08
N TRP A 93 0.86 7.32 18.10
CA TRP A 93 1.87 6.28 18.00
C TRP A 93 1.81 5.27 19.15
N ASP A 94 1.61 5.72 20.39
CA ASP A 94 1.45 4.85 21.55
C ASP A 94 0.30 3.84 21.38
N ARG A 95 -0.77 4.22 20.67
CA ARG A 95 -1.88 3.31 20.34
C ARG A 95 -1.48 2.25 19.33
N ILE A 96 -0.65 2.59 18.35
CA ILE A 96 -0.09 1.65 17.38
C ILE A 96 0.81 0.65 18.10
N VAL A 97 1.73 1.15 18.94
CA VAL A 97 2.61 0.31 19.77
C VAL A 97 1.80 -0.62 20.66
N HIS A 98 0.77 -0.12 21.35
CA HIS A 98 -0.07 -0.94 22.22
C HIS A 98 -0.84 -2.02 21.43
N ALA A 99 -1.36 -1.69 20.24
CA ALA A 99 -2.02 -2.67 19.38
C ALA A 99 -1.06 -3.77 18.92
N ILE A 100 0.19 -3.43 18.58
CA ILE A 100 1.22 -4.40 18.19
C ILE A 100 1.64 -5.26 19.39
N ALA A 101 1.88 -4.65 20.55
CA ALA A 101 2.29 -5.34 21.76
C ALA A 101 1.22 -6.30 22.33
N THR A 102 -0.04 -6.10 21.97
CA THR A 102 -1.14 -7.02 22.34
C THR A 102 -1.30 -8.19 21.35
N HIS A 103 -0.62 -8.15 20.20
CA HIS A 103 -0.64 -9.16 19.13
C HIS A 103 0.80 -9.62 18.77
N THR A 104 1.64 -9.87 19.77
CA THR A 104 3.07 -10.19 19.57
C THR A 104 3.32 -11.46 18.74
N ASP A 105 2.40 -12.42 18.77
CA ASP A 105 2.43 -13.62 17.93
C ASP A 105 2.19 -13.32 16.44
N LEU A 106 1.52 -12.21 16.13
CA LEU A 106 1.23 -11.76 14.77
C LEU A 106 2.22 -10.71 14.27
N ALA A 107 2.89 -9.99 15.17
CA ALA A 107 3.79 -8.89 14.85
C ALA A 107 4.92 -9.28 13.87
N SER A 108 5.48 -10.49 14.00
CA SER A 108 6.49 -11.01 13.06
C SER A 108 6.02 -11.17 11.61
N ARG A 109 4.70 -11.15 11.38
CA ARG A 109 4.05 -11.23 10.07
C ARG A 109 3.49 -9.89 9.59
N LEU A 110 3.73 -8.82 10.35
CA LEU A 110 3.32 -7.46 10.04
C LEU A 110 4.53 -6.66 9.52
N THR A 111 4.32 -5.96 8.40
CA THR A 111 5.20 -4.90 7.92
C THR A 111 4.50 -3.55 8.11
N LEU A 112 5.12 -2.57 8.76
CA LEU A 112 4.60 -1.20 8.74
C LEU A 112 5.24 -0.43 7.59
N GLU A 113 4.43 0.22 6.76
CA GLU A 113 4.92 1.04 5.64
C GLU A 113 4.85 2.52 6.02
N ILE A 114 5.99 3.21 5.89
CA ILE A 114 6.16 4.63 6.19
C ILE A 114 6.59 5.33 4.91
N THR A 115 5.88 6.37 4.49
CA THR A 115 6.22 7.12 3.28
C THR A 115 7.49 7.96 3.45
N GLU A 116 8.24 8.16 2.36
CA GLU A 116 9.39 9.09 2.32
C GLU A 116 9.00 10.53 2.72
N SER A 117 7.76 10.92 2.46
CA SER A 117 7.21 12.25 2.80
C SER A 117 6.94 12.46 4.29
N ALA A 118 7.08 11.43 5.12
CA ALA A 118 6.93 11.57 6.56
C ALA A 118 7.91 12.64 7.10
N PRO A 119 7.47 13.55 7.98
CA PRO A 119 8.33 14.58 8.54
C PRO A 119 9.37 13.92 9.43
N LEU A 120 10.53 13.61 8.87
CA LEU A 120 11.70 13.12 9.59
C LEU A 120 12.43 14.27 10.29
N ASP A 121 11.75 15.36 10.61
CA ASP A 121 12.35 16.56 11.21
C ASP A 121 12.84 16.28 12.64
N GLU A 122 12.26 15.28 13.29
CA GLU A 122 12.74 14.70 14.55
C GLU A 122 13.31 13.28 14.32
N ILE A 123 14.39 13.19 13.53
CA ILE A 123 15.06 11.92 13.15
C ILE A 123 15.25 10.98 14.35
N SER A 124 15.68 11.49 15.51
CA SER A 124 15.89 10.68 16.72
C SER A 124 14.58 10.12 17.27
N ALA A 125 13.55 10.95 17.41
CA ALA A 125 12.26 10.52 17.99
C ALA A 125 11.55 9.52 17.06
N VAL A 126 11.64 9.73 15.75
CA VAL A 126 11.14 8.77 14.75
C VAL A 126 11.90 7.45 14.84
N GLY A 127 13.24 7.49 14.92
CA GLY A 127 14.06 6.29 15.11
C GLY A 127 13.67 5.50 16.36
N ASP A 128 13.54 6.18 17.52
CA ASP A 128 13.10 5.58 18.78
C ASP A 128 11.74 4.86 18.65
N ARG A 129 10.77 5.55 18.03
CA ARG A 129 9.41 5.04 17.79
C ARG A 129 9.41 3.81 16.91
N LEU A 130 10.13 3.83 15.79
CA LEU A 130 10.20 2.70 14.87
C LEU A 130 10.95 1.52 15.48
N ARG A 131 12.04 1.75 16.22
CA ARG A 131 12.73 0.67 16.96
C ARG A 131 11.82 0.01 17.97
N GLN A 132 10.98 0.77 18.66
CA GLN A 132 10.04 0.23 19.64
C GLN A 132 9.13 -0.86 19.04
N VAL A 133 8.59 -0.64 17.85
CA VAL A 133 7.75 -1.65 17.19
C VAL A 133 8.57 -2.79 16.57
N GLN A 134 9.80 -2.54 16.11
CA GLN A 134 10.71 -3.59 15.64
C GLN A 134 11.09 -4.58 16.73
N THR A 135 11.23 -4.13 17.98
CA THR A 135 11.47 -5.04 19.12
C THR A 135 10.33 -6.03 19.36
N SER A 136 9.13 -5.75 18.81
CA SER A 136 7.99 -6.68 18.82
C SER A 136 8.00 -7.68 17.65
N GLY A 137 8.97 -7.57 16.74
CA GLY A 137 9.14 -8.45 15.57
C GLY A 137 8.59 -7.89 14.25
N CYS A 138 7.95 -6.72 14.25
CA CYS A 138 7.46 -6.09 13.03
C CYS A 138 8.60 -5.70 12.10
N ARG A 139 8.37 -5.84 10.78
CA ARG A 139 9.22 -5.24 9.77
C ARG A 139 8.83 -3.78 9.53
N ILE A 140 9.79 -2.96 9.12
CA ILE A 140 9.56 -1.58 8.68
C ILE A 140 9.93 -1.45 7.20
N ALA A 141 8.99 -0.97 6.41
CA ALA A 141 9.18 -0.62 5.01
C ALA A 141 9.23 0.91 4.85
N LEU A 142 10.20 1.38 4.07
CA LEU A 142 10.19 2.73 3.51
C LEU A 142 9.44 2.70 2.18
N ASP A 143 8.36 3.45 2.08
CA ASP A 143 7.48 3.52 0.92
C ASP A 143 7.72 4.80 0.08
N ASP A 144 7.33 4.77 -1.20
CA ASP A 144 7.50 5.86 -2.16
C ASP A 144 8.96 6.37 -2.29
N PHE A 145 9.96 5.48 -2.17
CA PHE A 145 11.36 5.90 -2.22
C PHE A 145 11.75 6.42 -3.62
N GLY A 146 12.42 7.57 -3.62
CA GLY A 146 12.80 8.31 -4.81
C GLY A 146 11.70 9.24 -5.31
N SER A 147 10.56 9.36 -4.62
CA SER A 147 9.47 10.32 -4.90
C SER A 147 9.96 11.78 -4.83
N GLY A 148 10.96 12.06 -3.99
CA GLY A 148 11.71 13.33 -3.95
C GLY A 148 11.41 14.20 -2.72
N TYR A 149 10.83 13.63 -1.67
CA TYR A 149 10.41 14.33 -0.46
C TYR A 149 11.48 14.31 0.63
N ALA A 150 12.15 13.18 0.87
CA ALA A 150 13.29 13.06 1.77
C ALA A 150 14.59 12.91 0.97
N ARG A 151 15.62 13.62 1.44
CA ARG A 151 16.97 13.41 0.91
C ARG A 151 17.49 12.09 1.42
N PHE A 152 18.00 11.23 0.54
CA PHE A 152 18.65 9.95 0.88
C PHE A 152 19.55 10.02 2.13
N HIS A 153 20.39 11.05 2.21
CA HIS A 153 21.24 11.32 3.37
C HIS A 153 20.46 11.33 4.70
N ARG A 154 19.27 11.94 4.78
CA ARG A 154 18.47 11.97 6.01
C ARG A 154 18.02 10.57 6.41
N LEU A 155 17.62 9.74 5.45
CA LEU A 155 17.16 8.37 5.70
C LEU A 155 18.28 7.51 6.29
N CYS A 156 19.53 7.72 5.86
CA CYS A 156 20.71 7.07 6.44
C CYS A 156 20.99 7.45 7.91
N HIS A 157 20.44 8.58 8.39
CA HIS A 157 20.63 9.04 9.77
C HIS A 157 19.44 8.71 10.67
N VAL A 158 18.33 8.19 10.13
CA VAL A 158 17.27 7.63 10.97
C VAL A 158 17.84 6.38 11.60
N ASP A 159 17.94 6.39 12.92
CA ASP A 159 18.46 5.27 13.70
C ASP A 159 17.38 4.16 13.76
N VAL A 160 17.15 3.50 12.64
CA VAL A 160 16.20 2.40 12.47
C VAL A 160 16.79 1.43 11.46
N HIS A 161 16.48 0.15 11.62
CA HIS A 161 16.78 -0.84 10.60
C HIS A 161 15.66 -0.82 9.55
N TRP A 162 15.92 -0.38 8.32
CA TRP A 162 14.91 -0.53 7.26
C TRP A 162 14.92 -1.97 6.77
N ASP A 163 13.79 -2.67 6.88
CA ASP A 163 13.68 -4.06 6.45
C ASP A 163 13.35 -4.16 4.95
N VAL A 164 12.56 -3.20 4.45
CA VAL A 164 12.13 -3.11 3.06
C VAL A 164 12.26 -1.67 2.56
N VAL A 165 12.64 -1.48 1.30
CA VAL A 165 12.51 -0.20 0.58
C VAL A 165 11.71 -0.43 -0.69
N LYS A 166 10.63 0.33 -0.88
CA LYS A 166 9.77 0.30 -2.07
C LYS A 166 10.12 1.49 -2.96
N ILE A 167 10.56 1.22 -4.19
CA ILE A 167 10.91 2.22 -5.19
C ILE A 167 9.65 2.65 -5.93
N ASP A 168 9.40 3.96 -5.93
CA ASP A 168 8.22 4.57 -6.56
C ASP A 168 8.09 4.16 -8.03
N ARG A 169 6.86 3.78 -8.42
CA ARG A 169 6.50 3.36 -9.77
C ARG A 169 6.95 4.29 -10.90
N LYS A 170 7.18 5.58 -10.65
CA LYS A 170 7.62 6.56 -11.65
C LYS A 170 8.96 6.17 -12.32
N TYR A 171 9.82 5.45 -11.62
CA TYR A 171 11.07 4.94 -12.18
C TYR A 171 10.84 3.86 -13.24
N LEU A 172 9.68 3.21 -13.21
CA LEU A 172 9.28 2.18 -14.16
C LEU A 172 8.31 2.71 -15.23
N THR A 173 7.40 3.63 -14.90
CA THR A 173 6.40 4.15 -15.86
C THR A 173 6.96 5.24 -16.77
N ASP A 174 7.73 6.18 -16.23
CA ASP A 174 8.07 7.41 -16.95
C ASP A 174 9.39 7.28 -17.71
N LEU A 175 10.23 6.33 -17.31
CA LEU A 175 11.64 6.28 -17.67
C LEU A 175 12.06 5.00 -18.43
N SER A 176 11.36 3.89 -18.24
CA SER A 176 11.79 2.54 -18.68
C SER A 176 12.01 2.35 -20.18
N ASN A 177 11.36 3.17 -21.02
CA ASN A 177 11.48 3.11 -22.48
C ASN A 177 12.75 3.79 -23.02
N THR A 178 13.54 4.44 -22.16
CA THR A 178 14.79 5.10 -22.54
C THR A 178 15.99 4.40 -21.91
N SER A 179 17.17 4.51 -22.55
CA SER A 179 18.42 4.01 -21.97
C SER A 179 18.72 4.69 -20.63
N SER A 180 18.57 6.02 -20.56
CA SER A 180 18.79 6.81 -19.35
C SER A 180 17.87 6.39 -18.20
N GLY A 181 16.62 6.06 -18.51
CA GLY A 181 15.68 5.64 -17.48
C GLY A 181 15.94 4.25 -16.91
N ARG A 182 16.40 3.31 -17.75
CA ARG A 182 16.86 2.00 -17.25
C ARG A 182 18.08 2.14 -16.35
N VAL A 183 19.04 3.00 -16.72
CA VAL A 183 20.20 3.32 -15.88
C VAL A 183 19.75 3.95 -14.57
N SER A 184 18.77 4.86 -14.61
CA SER A 184 18.21 5.48 -13.39
C SER A 184 17.58 4.44 -12.45
N LEU A 185 16.85 3.45 -12.97
CA LEU A 185 16.26 2.39 -12.15
C LEU A 185 17.35 1.52 -11.50
N VAL A 186 18.37 1.11 -12.26
CA VAL A 186 19.53 0.37 -11.71
C VAL A 186 20.19 1.15 -10.58
N SER A 187 20.48 2.44 -10.79
CA SER A 187 21.09 3.29 -9.76
C SER A 187 20.19 3.43 -8.53
N MET A 188 18.88 3.52 -8.71
CA MET A 188 17.93 3.64 -7.59
C MET A 188 17.84 2.34 -6.78
N ILE A 189 17.85 1.18 -7.43
CA ILE A 189 17.94 -0.13 -6.77
C ILE A 189 19.22 -0.21 -5.93
N SER A 190 20.37 0.12 -6.50
CA SER A 190 21.64 0.09 -5.75
C SER A 190 21.68 1.05 -4.55
N LEU A 191 21.00 2.21 -4.64
CA LEU A 191 20.86 3.12 -3.50
C LEU A 191 19.93 2.56 -2.43
N ALA A 192 18.81 1.96 -2.83
CA ALA A 192 17.87 1.32 -1.90
C ALA A 192 18.50 0.14 -1.15
N GLU A 193 19.34 -0.65 -1.82
CA GLU A 193 20.11 -1.77 -1.22
C GLU A 193 21.09 -1.30 -0.13
N CYS A 194 21.51 -0.03 -0.14
CA CYS A 194 22.32 0.54 0.94
C CYS A 194 21.50 0.83 2.21
N LEU A 195 20.17 0.87 2.12
CA LEU A 195 19.26 1.15 3.24
C LEU A 195 18.63 -0.13 3.79
N ALA A 196 18.21 -1.05 2.92
CA ALA A 196 17.48 -2.25 3.31
C ALA A 196 17.90 -3.49 2.50
N PRO A 197 17.79 -4.69 3.08
CA PRO A 197 18.11 -5.94 2.40
C PRO A 197 17.04 -6.39 1.38
N LEU A 198 15.82 -5.85 1.46
CA LEU A 198 14.72 -6.20 0.57
C LEU A 198 14.29 -4.95 -0.22
N VAL A 199 14.48 -4.98 -1.54
CA VAL A 199 14.10 -3.87 -2.43
C VAL A 199 12.96 -4.29 -3.34
N VAL A 200 11.87 -3.52 -3.30
CA VAL A 200 10.65 -3.74 -4.09
C VAL A 200 10.55 -2.66 -5.15
N VAL A 201 10.31 -3.03 -6.41
CA VAL A 201 9.99 -2.08 -7.48
C VAL A 201 8.49 -2.08 -7.74
N GLU A 202 7.87 -0.90 -7.61
CA GLU A 202 6.44 -0.74 -7.83
C GLU A 202 6.09 -0.44 -9.30
N GLY A 203 4.79 -0.57 -9.62
CA GLY A 203 4.25 -0.21 -10.93
C GLY A 203 4.44 -1.26 -12.01
N ILE A 204 4.59 -2.54 -11.65
CA ILE A 204 4.68 -3.64 -12.62
C ILE A 204 3.27 -3.95 -13.15
N GLU A 205 2.89 -3.29 -14.24
CA GLU A 205 1.55 -3.41 -14.83
C GLU A 205 1.46 -4.44 -15.96
N ASN A 206 2.59 -4.77 -16.60
CA ASN A 206 2.65 -5.69 -17.73
C ASN A 206 4.00 -6.42 -17.83
N GLN A 207 4.09 -7.38 -18.74
CA GLN A 207 5.29 -8.20 -18.96
C GLN A 207 6.52 -7.40 -19.38
N GLN A 208 6.35 -6.25 -20.05
CA GLN A 208 7.46 -5.38 -20.41
C GLN A 208 8.03 -4.67 -19.17
N ASN A 209 7.19 -4.17 -18.26
CA ASN A 209 7.63 -3.62 -16.98
C ASN A 209 8.38 -4.67 -16.16
N LEU A 210 7.87 -5.90 -16.09
CA LEU A 210 8.51 -7.01 -15.39
C LEU A 210 9.90 -7.33 -15.96
N ALA A 211 10.02 -7.40 -17.28
CA ALA A 211 11.30 -7.65 -17.94
C ALA A 211 12.32 -6.54 -17.65
N VAL A 212 11.88 -5.27 -17.65
CA VAL A 212 12.75 -4.14 -17.30
C VAL A 212 13.19 -4.22 -15.84
N ALA A 213 12.27 -4.43 -14.90
CA ALA A 213 12.57 -4.53 -13.48
C ALA A 213 13.59 -5.64 -13.19
N ARG A 214 13.37 -6.85 -13.74
CA ARG A 214 14.32 -7.97 -13.64
C ARG A 214 15.68 -7.63 -14.23
N SER A 215 15.72 -7.01 -15.42
CA SER A 215 16.99 -6.62 -16.05
C SER A 215 17.76 -5.56 -15.27
N ALA A 216 17.06 -4.77 -14.45
CA ALA A 216 17.65 -3.76 -13.58
C ALA A 216 18.13 -4.33 -12.24
N GLY A 217 17.89 -5.62 -11.96
CA GLY A 217 18.28 -6.29 -10.72
C GLY A 217 17.21 -6.29 -9.62
N ALA A 218 15.95 -5.97 -9.93
CA ALA A 218 14.89 -5.97 -8.92
C ALA A 218 14.61 -7.40 -8.41
N GLN A 219 14.76 -7.59 -7.10
CA GLN A 219 14.47 -8.85 -6.41
C GLN A 219 12.97 -9.05 -6.21
N PHE A 220 12.28 -7.99 -5.80
CA PHE A 220 10.83 -8.01 -5.56
C PHE A 220 10.13 -6.95 -6.40
N GLY A 221 8.84 -7.17 -6.65
CA GLY A 221 8.02 -6.20 -7.36
C GLY A 221 6.54 -6.27 -7.05
N GLN A 222 5.86 -5.16 -7.30
CA GLN A 222 4.45 -4.98 -7.00
C GLN A 222 3.74 -4.25 -8.16
N GLY A 223 2.48 -4.59 -8.38
CA GLY A 223 1.62 -3.90 -9.33
C GLY A 223 0.54 -4.79 -9.93
N TRP A 224 -0.24 -4.20 -10.84
CA TRP A 224 -1.41 -4.82 -11.46
C TRP A 224 -1.17 -6.22 -12.02
N LEU A 225 0.04 -6.50 -12.52
CA LEU A 225 0.38 -7.80 -13.10
C LEU A 225 0.21 -8.96 -12.10
N PHE A 226 0.31 -8.68 -10.80
CA PHE A 226 0.26 -9.66 -9.73
C PHE A 226 -1.04 -9.62 -8.91
N GLU A 227 -1.94 -8.65 -9.15
CA GLU A 227 -3.13 -8.42 -8.34
C GLU A 227 -3.94 -9.70 -8.12
N ASN A 228 -4.14 -10.08 -6.86
CA ASN A 228 -4.94 -11.23 -6.46
C ASN A 228 -5.77 -10.92 -5.20
N GLY A 229 -7.05 -10.58 -5.41
CA GLY A 229 -8.12 -10.65 -4.40
C GLY A 229 -7.95 -9.80 -3.12
N ALA A 230 -8.93 -9.90 -2.22
CA ALA A 230 -8.88 -9.25 -0.91
C ALA A 230 -8.54 -10.28 0.17
N LEU A 231 -7.44 -10.07 0.89
CA LEU A 231 -7.20 -10.72 2.18
C LEU A 231 -7.75 -9.78 3.27
N GLY A 232 -8.70 -10.26 4.06
CA GLY A 232 -9.38 -9.48 5.11
C GLY A 232 -10.90 -9.34 4.92
N GLY A 233 -11.53 -8.54 5.77
CA GLY A 233 -12.98 -8.37 5.84
C GLY A 233 -13.44 -6.92 5.84
N TRP A 234 -14.75 -6.73 6.02
CA TRP A 234 -15.38 -5.42 6.18
C TRP A 234 -15.82 -5.22 7.63
N ARG A 235 -15.65 -4.01 8.16
CA ARG A 235 -16.15 -3.59 9.46
C ARG A 235 -16.93 -2.29 9.39
N ASP A 236 -17.87 -2.13 10.31
CA ASP A 236 -18.49 -0.84 10.54
C ASP A 236 -17.45 0.13 11.11
N ILE A 237 -17.47 1.36 10.58
CA ILE A 237 -16.57 2.42 11.02
C ILE A 237 -17.07 2.97 12.36
N ASP A 238 -16.13 3.35 13.23
CA ASP A 238 -16.44 4.10 14.46
C ASP A 238 -17.44 5.25 14.17
N PRO A 239 -18.52 5.40 14.96
CA PRO A 239 -19.55 6.40 14.70
C PRO A 239 -19.01 7.84 14.59
N SER A 240 -18.02 8.21 15.41
CA SER A 240 -17.46 9.56 15.39
C SER A 240 -16.60 9.80 14.14
N LEU A 241 -15.83 8.80 13.70
CA LEU A 241 -15.09 8.86 12.43
C LEU A 241 -16.05 8.91 11.24
N ARG A 242 -17.13 8.13 11.27
CA ARG A 242 -18.19 8.16 10.24
C ARG A 242 -18.83 9.54 10.11
N ASP A 243 -19.14 10.19 11.23
CA ASP A 243 -19.78 11.51 11.22
C ASP A 243 -18.84 12.57 10.62
N ARG A 244 -17.54 12.48 10.90
CA ARG A 244 -16.48 13.31 10.27
C ARG A 244 -16.33 13.03 8.78
N ILE A 245 -16.27 11.75 8.38
CA ILE A 245 -16.23 11.31 6.97
C ILE A 245 -17.42 11.90 6.21
N THR A 246 -18.62 11.81 6.78
CA THR A 246 -19.86 12.33 6.16
C THR A 246 -19.84 13.86 6.08
N ALA A 247 -19.23 14.52 7.05
CA ALA A 247 -19.05 15.98 7.06
C ALA A 247 -17.94 16.45 6.11
N SER A 248 -17.01 15.59 5.69
CA SER A 248 -15.93 15.99 4.78
C SER A 248 -16.46 16.32 3.38
N ARG A 249 -16.19 17.56 2.92
CA ARG A 249 -16.59 18.02 1.58
C ARG A 249 -15.85 17.23 0.48
N ALA A 250 -14.60 16.87 0.73
CA ALA A 250 -13.78 16.08 -0.19
C ALA A 250 -14.31 14.65 -0.35
N MET A 251 -14.73 14.02 0.75
CA MET A 251 -15.39 12.71 0.71
C MET A 251 -16.74 12.75 -0.02
N ARG A 252 -17.53 13.81 0.20
CA ARG A 252 -18.78 14.02 -0.55
C ARG A 252 -18.54 14.17 -2.05
N ALA A 253 -17.48 14.88 -2.45
CA ALA A 253 -17.09 15.00 -3.85
C ALA A 253 -16.62 13.66 -4.45
N ALA A 254 -15.79 12.89 -3.72
CA ALA A 254 -15.32 11.57 -4.16
C ALA A 254 -16.47 10.56 -4.35
N ALA A 255 -17.45 10.54 -3.44
CA ALA A 255 -18.64 9.70 -3.56
C ALA A 255 -19.53 10.06 -4.78
N VAL A 256 -19.61 11.35 -5.13
CA VAL A 256 -20.33 11.82 -6.34
C VAL A 256 -19.63 11.39 -7.63
N VAL A 257 -18.29 11.39 -7.67
CA VAL A 257 -17.52 10.96 -8.85
C VAL A 257 -17.62 9.45 -9.07
N CYS A 258 -17.58 8.65 -8.01
CA CYS A 258 -17.65 7.18 -8.11
C CYS A 258 -19.06 6.66 -8.45
N SER A 259 -20.11 7.33 -7.98
CA SER A 259 -21.50 6.99 -8.35
C SER A 259 -21.81 7.33 -9.82
N GLY A 260 -21.15 8.33 -10.41
CA GLY A 260 -21.26 8.65 -11.84
C GLY A 260 -20.48 7.73 -12.78
N SER A 261 -19.33 7.19 -12.34
CA SER A 261 -18.44 6.36 -13.17
C SER A 261 -18.77 4.88 -13.18
N ALA A 262 -19.40 4.35 -12.12
CA ALA A 262 -19.85 2.95 -12.05
C ALA A 262 -20.84 2.59 -13.19
N SER A 263 -21.65 3.54 -13.63
CA SER A 263 -22.59 3.42 -14.76
C SER A 263 -21.89 3.31 -16.13
N ALA A 264 -20.74 3.97 -16.31
CA ALA A 264 -20.05 4.07 -17.60
C ALA A 264 -18.96 3.00 -17.79
N ILE A 265 -18.23 2.67 -16.71
CA ILE A 265 -17.14 1.67 -16.75
C ILE A 265 -17.71 0.25 -16.79
N GLY A 266 -18.80 -0.03 -16.06
CA GLY A 266 -19.49 -1.33 -16.11
C GLY A 266 -20.00 -1.69 -17.51
N LYS A 267 -20.45 -0.70 -18.29
CA LYS A 267 -20.89 -0.89 -19.68
C LYS A 267 -19.73 -1.11 -20.65
N ARG A 268 -18.59 -0.42 -20.45
CA ARG A 268 -17.39 -0.60 -21.29
C ARG A 268 -16.69 -1.94 -21.04
N MET A 269 -16.64 -2.44 -19.80
CA MET A 269 -16.06 -3.75 -19.49
C MET A 269 -16.94 -4.92 -19.93
N ALA A 270 -18.27 -4.78 -19.90
CA ALA A 270 -19.18 -5.78 -20.45
C ALA A 270 -19.05 -5.91 -21.99
N LEU A 271 -18.84 -4.79 -22.70
CA LEU A 271 -18.61 -4.82 -24.14
C LEU A 271 -17.28 -5.48 -24.51
N ALA A 272 -16.20 -5.22 -23.77
CA ALA A 272 -14.90 -5.85 -23.99
C ALA A 272 -14.93 -7.38 -23.81
N ARG A 273 -15.68 -7.88 -22.81
CA ARG A 273 -15.91 -9.33 -22.61
C ARG A 273 -16.66 -10.01 -23.76
N SER A 274 -17.59 -9.31 -24.41
CA SER A 274 -18.35 -9.86 -25.55
C SER A 274 -17.54 -9.95 -26.85
N GLN A 275 -16.59 -9.03 -27.05
CA GLN A 275 -15.75 -9.00 -28.25
C GLN A 275 -14.58 -9.99 -28.19
N GLN A 276 -14.00 -10.23 -27.00
CA GLN A 276 -12.94 -11.25 -26.86
C GLN A 276 -13.48 -12.69 -26.93
N CYS A 277 -14.70 -12.96 -26.47
CA CYS A 277 -15.28 -14.30 -26.53
C CYS A 277 -15.72 -14.73 -27.94
N SER A 278 -16.03 -13.77 -28.83
CA SER A 278 -16.40 -14.06 -30.23
C SER A 278 -15.18 -14.28 -31.15
N LEU A 279 -14.00 -13.76 -30.80
CA LEU A 279 -12.76 -13.94 -31.54
C LEU A 279 -12.06 -15.27 -31.25
N SER A 280 -12.22 -15.82 -30.03
CA SER A 280 -11.68 -17.14 -29.67
C SER A 280 -12.51 -18.30 -30.23
N ALA A 281 -13.84 -18.14 -30.37
CA ALA A 281 -14.71 -19.18 -30.94
C ALA A 281 -14.51 -19.37 -32.46
N ARG A 282 -14.06 -18.35 -33.21
CA ARG A 282 -13.82 -18.45 -34.66
C ARG A 282 -12.47 -19.08 -35.05
N ARG A 283 -11.55 -19.27 -34.11
CA ARG A 283 -10.24 -19.93 -34.36
C ARG A 283 -10.21 -21.42 -34.03
N LEU A 284 -11.28 -21.96 -33.43
CA LEU A 284 -11.40 -23.38 -33.08
C LEU A 284 -12.23 -24.20 -34.09
N LEU A 285 -12.72 -23.58 -35.16
CA LEU A 285 -13.55 -24.21 -36.20
C LEU A 285 -13.08 -23.92 -37.64
N ALA A 286 -11.82 -23.53 -37.83
CA ALA A 286 -11.20 -23.33 -39.14
C ALA A 286 -9.86 -24.04 -39.23
#